data_AF-A0A537X6P6-F1
#
_entry.id   AF-A0A537X6P6-F1
#
_cell.length_a   1.000
_cell.length_b   1.000
_cell.length_c   1.000
_cell.angle_alpha   90.00
_cell.angle_beta   90.00
_cell.angle_gamma   90.00
#
_symmetry.space_group_name_H-M   'P 1'
#
loop_
_entity.id
_entity.type
_entity.pdbx_description
1 polymer ?
#
loop_
_entity_poly.entity_id
_entity_poly.type
_entity_poly.pdbx_seq_one_letter_code
_entity_poly.pdbx_strand_id
1 'polypeptide(L)'
;MRSTLLGILAFSLLLDGPALAAPANDRILPVDQYTSEKGRQLAVTHAAALRDLEAYLYHCLPWVEVQKQSIGFFKPKQATGDARYLSIRLFVEQDPSPQFAALPVDKRASSMFSRYVGPLLRRMNH
;
A
#
# COMPACT_ATOMS: atom_id res chain seq x y z
N MET A 1 -4.98 48.74 44.40
CA MET A 1 -5.20 48.42 42.97
C MET A 1 -4.25 47.29 42.57
N ARG A 2 -4.85 46.16 42.14
CA ARG A 2 -4.36 45.11 41.22
C ARG A 2 -2.94 44.53 41.35
N SER A 3 -2.90 43.24 41.70
CA SER A 3 -1.87 42.24 41.43
C SER A 3 -1.33 42.25 39.99
N THR A 4 -0.09 41.80 39.79
CA THR A 4 0.18 40.61 38.93
C THR A 4 1.60 40.08 39.13
N LEU A 5 1.64 38.80 39.53
CA LEU A 5 2.77 37.89 39.53
C LEU A 5 2.89 37.23 38.14
N LEU A 6 4.08 36.66 37.91
CA LEU A 6 4.35 35.43 37.16
C LEU A 6 4.40 35.45 35.62
N GLY A 7 5.53 34.91 35.12
CA GLY A 7 5.49 33.86 34.11
C GLY A 7 6.13 34.18 32.77
N ILE A 8 7.47 34.14 32.69
CA ILE A 8 8.14 33.97 31.40
C ILE A 8 7.96 32.50 31.00
N LEU A 9 6.96 32.23 30.15
CA LEU A 9 6.73 30.93 29.54
C LEU A 9 7.80 30.71 28.45
N ALA A 10 8.74 29.80 28.69
CA ALA A 10 9.71 29.37 27.70
C ALA A 10 9.01 28.61 26.57
N PHE A 11 9.08 29.15 25.35
CA PHE A 11 8.51 28.57 24.15
C PHE A 11 9.51 27.59 23.54
N SER A 12 9.48 26.34 24.00
CA SER A 12 10.25 25.25 23.40
C SER A 12 9.60 24.87 22.06
N LEU A 13 10.12 25.41 20.96
CA LEU A 13 9.84 24.94 19.61
C LEU A 13 10.38 23.51 19.46
N LEU A 14 9.49 22.54 19.62
CA LEU A 14 9.76 21.16 19.24
C LEU A 14 9.96 21.12 17.72
N LEU A 15 11.12 20.61 17.29
CA LEU A 15 11.34 20.21 15.91
C LEU A 15 10.40 19.04 15.59
N ASP A 16 9.24 19.33 15.03
CA ASP A 16 8.44 18.34 14.33
C ASP A 16 9.16 17.99 13.01
N GLY A 17 10.10 17.05 13.08
CA GLY A 17 10.58 16.36 11.88
C GLY A 17 9.40 15.67 11.19
N PRO A 18 9.41 15.53 9.85
CA PRO A 18 8.32 14.86 9.16
C PRO A 18 8.19 13.43 9.69
N ALA A 19 7.08 13.15 10.36
CA ALA A 19 6.72 11.79 10.73
C ALA A 19 6.53 11.00 9.42
N LEU A 20 7.53 10.19 9.06
CA LEU A 20 7.36 9.17 8.05
C LEU A 20 6.30 8.22 8.59
N ALA A 21 5.07 8.34 8.07
CA ALA A 21 4.03 7.39 8.39
C ALA A 21 4.57 5.98 8.06
N ALA A 22 4.50 5.07 9.02
CA ALA A 22 4.89 3.70 8.80
C ALA A 22 3.87 3.05 7.86
N PRO A 23 4.29 2.15 6.94
CA PRO A 23 3.34 1.36 6.17
C PRO A 23 2.41 0.63 7.15
N ALA A 24 1.11 0.66 6.85
CA ALA A 24 0.15 -0.09 7.64
C ALA A 24 0.43 -1.59 7.43
N ASN A 25 0.97 -2.28 8.43
CA ASN A 25 1.31 -3.73 8.42
C ASN A 25 0.09 -4.66 8.23
N ASP A 26 -1.04 -4.13 7.76
CA ASP A 26 -2.29 -4.85 7.58
C ASP A 26 -2.63 -5.09 6.10
N ARG A 27 -1.75 -4.75 5.14
CA ARG A 27 -2.01 -4.98 3.71
C ARG A 27 -1.71 -6.40 3.26
N ILE A 28 -0.75 -7.07 3.89
CA ILE A 28 -0.42 -8.49 3.62
C ILE A 28 -1.43 -9.39 4.33
N LEU A 29 -1.94 -10.41 3.62
CA LEU A 29 -2.82 -11.43 4.18
C LEU A 29 -2.07 -12.28 5.23
N PRO A 30 -2.54 -12.32 6.50
CA PRO A 30 -1.92 -13.12 7.54
C PRO A 30 -1.90 -14.61 7.22
N VAL A 31 -0.85 -15.31 7.66
CA VAL A 31 -0.61 -16.74 7.35
C VAL A 31 -1.77 -17.62 7.86
N ASP A 32 -2.35 -17.29 9.00
CA ASP A 32 -3.47 -18.00 9.62
C ASP A 32 -4.79 -17.86 8.85
N GLN A 33 -4.90 -16.89 7.94
CA GLN A 33 -6.11 -16.65 7.14
C GLN A 33 -6.11 -17.41 5.80
N TYR A 34 -5.04 -18.14 5.47
CA TYR A 34 -5.00 -18.98 4.28
C TYR A 34 -5.81 -20.27 4.48
N THR A 35 -6.72 -20.53 3.54
CA THR A 35 -7.64 -21.69 3.58
C THR A 35 -7.02 -23.02 3.12
N SER A 36 -5.74 -23.03 2.73
CA SER A 36 -5.06 -24.21 2.20
C SER A 36 -3.61 -24.26 2.69
N GLU A 37 -3.08 -25.47 2.85
CA GLU A 37 -1.68 -25.66 3.23
C GLU A 37 -0.70 -25.06 2.22
N LYS A 38 -0.96 -25.24 0.92
CA LYS A 38 -0.15 -24.63 -0.14
C LYS A 38 -0.10 -23.11 -0.01
N GLY A 39 -1.24 -22.46 0.21
CA GLY A 39 -1.33 -21.01 0.45
C GLY A 39 -0.50 -20.55 1.65
N ARG A 40 -0.58 -21.27 2.78
CA ARG A 40 0.24 -21.01 3.97
C ARG A 40 1.73 -21.15 3.65
N GLN A 41 2.12 -22.24 2.99
CA GLN A 41 3.50 -22.49 2.62
C GLN A 41 4.05 -21.39 1.71
N LEU A 42 3.27 -20.93 0.72
CA LEU A 42 3.66 -19.81 -0.15
C LEU A 42 3.85 -18.52 0.65
N ALA A 43 2.93 -18.21 1.57
CA ALA A 43 3.02 -17.01 2.41
C ALA A 43 4.26 -17.02 3.32
N VAL A 44 4.58 -18.16 3.93
CA VAL A 44 5.79 -18.34 4.74
C VAL A 44 7.06 -18.24 3.88
N THR A 45 7.07 -18.96 2.75
CA THR A 45 8.23 -19.02 1.84
C THR A 45 8.59 -17.64 1.29
N HIS A 46 7.60 -16.81 0.97
CA HIS A 46 7.78 -15.51 0.34
C HIS A 46 7.59 -14.33 1.31
N ALA A 47 7.60 -14.55 2.63
CA ALA A 47 7.28 -13.52 3.62
C ALA A 47 8.16 -12.26 3.52
N ALA A 48 9.44 -12.41 3.18
CA ALA A 48 10.34 -11.26 2.95
C ALA A 48 9.96 -10.49 1.68
N ALA A 49 9.77 -11.18 0.56
CA ALA A 49 9.38 -10.57 -0.71
C ALA A 49 8.02 -9.85 -0.62
N LEU A 50 7.06 -10.38 0.14
CA LEU A 50 5.77 -9.73 0.38
C LEU A 50 5.94 -8.38 1.12
N ARG A 51 6.81 -8.33 2.13
CA ARG A 51 7.13 -7.09 2.87
C ARG A 51 7.86 -6.08 2.00
N ASP A 52 8.83 -6.53 1.19
CA ASP A 52 9.55 -5.66 0.26
C ASP A 52 8.62 -5.07 -0.81
N LEU A 53 7.66 -5.88 -1.26
CA LEU A 53 6.62 -5.43 -2.19
C LEU A 53 5.67 -4.42 -1.55
N GLU A 54 5.19 -4.67 -0.33
CA GLU A 54 4.36 -3.72 0.42
C GLU A 54 5.09 -2.39 0.65
N ALA A 55 6.36 -2.43 1.07
CA ALA A 55 7.19 -1.25 1.26
C ALA A 55 7.38 -0.47 -0.05
N TYR A 56 7.61 -1.17 -1.17
CA TYR A 56 7.69 -0.55 -2.49
C TYR A 56 6.38 0.12 -2.90
N LEU A 57 5.23 -0.55 -2.70
CA LEU A 57 3.93 0.04 -3.02
C LEU A 57 3.70 1.32 -2.20
N TYR A 58 4.01 1.29 -0.91
CA TYR A 58 3.83 2.41 0.00
C TYR A 58 4.77 3.59 -0.30
N HIS A 59 6.05 3.33 -0.54
CA HIS A 59 7.06 4.39 -0.69
C HIS A 59 7.28 4.85 -2.13
N CYS A 60 7.01 4.00 -3.13
CA CYS A 60 7.43 4.24 -4.51
C CYS A 60 6.29 4.42 -5.50
N LEU A 61 5.05 4.04 -5.16
CA LEU A 61 3.89 4.23 -6.03
C LEU A 61 2.95 5.30 -5.47
N PRO A 62 3.15 6.58 -5.83
CA PRO A 62 2.28 7.65 -5.35
C PRO A 62 0.85 7.42 -5.86
N TRP A 63 -0.12 7.81 -5.02
CA TRP A 63 -1.55 7.73 -5.30
C TRP A 63 -2.08 6.30 -5.48
N VAL A 64 -1.28 5.28 -5.13
CA VAL A 64 -1.73 3.88 -5.07
C VAL A 64 -2.11 3.54 -3.63
N GLU A 65 -3.37 3.17 -3.43
CA GLU A 65 -3.85 2.64 -2.16
C GLU A 65 -4.00 1.13 -2.28
N VAL A 66 -3.43 0.38 -1.34
CA VAL A 66 -3.62 -1.07 -1.25
C VAL A 66 -4.71 -1.36 -0.22
N GLN A 67 -5.70 -2.19 -0.54
CA GLN A 67 -6.71 -2.59 0.44
C GLN A 67 -6.10 -3.46 1.55
N LYS A 68 -6.70 -3.42 2.74
CA LYS A 68 -6.35 -4.32 3.85
C LYS A 68 -6.36 -5.78 3.38
N GLN A 69 -5.37 -6.56 3.82
CA GLN A 69 -5.22 -8.00 3.60
C GLN A 69 -5.37 -8.41 2.13
N SER A 70 -4.94 -7.54 1.22
CA SER A 70 -5.13 -7.72 -0.22
C SER A 70 -3.86 -8.03 -0.98
N ILE A 71 -2.71 -8.12 -0.31
CA ILE A 71 -1.46 -8.70 -0.85
C ILE A 71 -1.34 -10.14 -0.35
N GLY A 72 -1.28 -11.11 -1.26
CA GLY A 72 -1.13 -12.52 -0.85
C GLY A 72 -1.37 -13.53 -1.96
N PHE A 73 -1.39 -14.81 -1.58
CA PHE A 73 -1.60 -15.94 -2.50
C PHE A 73 -3.06 -16.38 -2.56
N PHE A 74 -3.83 -15.75 -3.45
CA PHE A 74 -5.26 -16.00 -3.58
C PHE A 74 -5.56 -17.08 -4.63
N LYS A 75 -6.68 -17.77 -4.44
CA LYS A 75 -7.26 -18.65 -5.47
C LYS A 75 -8.28 -17.84 -6.29
N PRO A 76 -8.19 -17.80 -7.63
CA PRO A 76 -9.24 -17.19 -8.46
C PRO A 76 -10.52 -18.01 -8.32
N LYS A 77 -11.67 -17.32 -8.37
CA LYS A 77 -12.99 -17.96 -8.24
C LYS A 77 -13.22 -19.12 -9.22
N GLN A 78 -12.64 -19.02 -10.42
CA GLN A 78 -12.84 -19.97 -11.51
C GLN A 78 -11.72 -21.03 -11.63
N ALA A 79 -10.69 -21.03 -10.77
CA ALA A 79 -9.68 -22.09 -10.84
C ALA A 79 -10.19 -23.42 -10.31
N THR A 80 -9.82 -24.47 -11.03
CA THR A 80 -9.85 -25.85 -10.54
C THR A 80 -8.70 -26.10 -9.57
N GLY A 81 -8.92 -26.98 -8.58
CA GLY A 81 -7.90 -27.35 -7.60
C GLY A 81 -7.43 -26.20 -6.70
N ASP A 82 -6.19 -26.28 -6.23
CA ASP A 82 -5.53 -25.28 -5.37
C ASP A 82 -4.51 -24.44 -6.15
N ALA A 83 -4.97 -23.81 -7.24
CA ALA A 83 -4.18 -22.88 -8.03
C ALA A 83 -4.12 -21.53 -7.31
N ARG A 84 -3.02 -21.28 -6.60
CA ARG A 84 -2.72 -20.06 -5.86
C ARG A 84 -1.73 -19.21 -6.64
N TYR A 85 -1.97 -17.92 -6.74
CA TYR A 85 -1.04 -16.96 -7.32
C TYR A 85 -0.91 -15.73 -6.44
N LEU A 86 0.25 -15.07 -6.52
CA LEU A 86 0.42 -13.76 -5.89
C LEU A 86 -0.55 -12.77 -6.55
N SER A 87 -1.37 -12.10 -5.73
CA SER A 87 -2.30 -11.09 -6.19
C SER A 87 -2.36 -9.93 -5.21
N ILE A 88 -2.67 -8.77 -5.78
CA ILE A 88 -2.76 -7.49 -5.09
C ILE A 88 -4.05 -6.82 -5.53
N ARG A 89 -4.85 -6.35 -4.58
CA ARG A 89 -5.94 -5.42 -4.87
C ARG A 89 -5.55 -4.01 -4.44
N LEU A 90 -5.62 -3.09 -5.39
CA LEU A 90 -5.25 -1.69 -5.20
C LEU A 90 -6.24 -0.76 -5.89
N PHE A 91 -6.25 0.49 -5.47
CA PHE A 91 -6.88 1.62 -6.14
C PHE A 91 -5.83 2.65 -6.52
N VAL A 92 -6.12 3.39 -7.58
CA VAL A 92 -5.37 4.58 -7.94
C VAL A 92 -6.26 5.77 -7.62
N GLU A 93 -5.86 6.59 -6.64
CA GLU A 93 -6.55 7.83 -6.32
C GLU A 93 -6.43 8.80 -7.50
N GLN A 94 -7.58 9.26 -8.01
CA GLN A 94 -7.62 10.09 -9.20
C GLN A 94 -7.43 11.57 -8.90
N ASP A 95 -7.90 12.02 -7.73
CA ASP A 95 -7.96 13.42 -7.33
C ASP A 95 -6.58 14.09 -7.13
N PRO A 96 -5.56 13.42 -6.55
CA PRO A 96 -4.30 14.08 -6.22
C PRO A 96 -3.29 14.20 -7.39
N SER A 97 -3.61 13.74 -8.61
CA SER A 97 -2.69 13.76 -9.75
C SER A 97 -3.15 14.70 -10.86
N PRO A 98 -2.57 15.93 -10.98
CA PRO A 98 -2.88 16.86 -12.05
C PRO A 98 -2.69 16.27 -13.46
N GLN A 99 -1.73 15.34 -13.59
CA GLN A 99 -1.44 14.68 -14.87
C GLN A 99 -2.62 13.87 -15.39
N PHE A 100 -3.34 13.16 -14.52
CA PHE A 100 -4.51 12.39 -14.94
C PHE A 100 -5.78 13.24 -14.99
N ALA A 101 -5.92 14.23 -14.10
CA ALA A 101 -7.05 15.15 -14.11
C ALA A 101 -7.16 15.93 -15.44
N ALA A 102 -6.04 16.23 -16.10
CA ALA A 102 -5.99 16.88 -17.40
C ALA A 102 -6.47 16.01 -18.58
N LEU A 103 -6.66 14.70 -18.38
CA LEU A 103 -7.09 13.78 -19.43
C LEU A 103 -8.63 13.67 -19.52
N PRO A 104 -9.19 13.46 -20.73
CA PRO A 104 -10.56 13.00 -20.91
C PRO A 104 -10.84 11.72 -20.10
N VAL A 105 -12.05 11.60 -19.54
CA VAL A 105 -12.45 10.51 -18.63
C VAL A 105 -12.15 9.12 -19.22
N ASP A 106 -12.42 8.93 -20.51
CA ASP A 106 -12.17 7.70 -21.28
C ASP A 106 -10.68 7.32 -21.34
N LYS A 107 -9.77 8.30 -21.27
CA LYS A 107 -8.32 8.09 -21.35
C LYS A 107 -7.64 7.96 -19.99
N ARG A 108 -8.29 8.39 -18.90
CA ARG A 108 -7.71 8.38 -17.55
C ARG A 108 -7.37 6.97 -17.09
N ALA A 109 -8.32 6.04 -17.19
CA ALA A 109 -8.15 4.67 -16.71
C ALA A 109 -6.99 3.95 -17.42
N SER A 110 -6.94 4.04 -18.76
CA SER A 110 -5.86 3.44 -19.56
C SER A 110 -4.49 4.03 -19.24
N SER A 111 -4.43 5.34 -18.96
CA SER A 111 -3.18 6.03 -18.60
C SER A 111 -2.70 5.63 -17.21
N MET A 112 -3.59 5.58 -16.22
CA MET A 112 -3.30 5.07 -14.87
C MET A 112 -2.83 3.61 -14.93
N PHE A 113 -3.57 2.76 -15.64
CA PHE A 113 -3.20 1.36 -15.81
C PHE A 113 -1.78 1.22 -16.37
N SER A 114 -1.48 1.94 -17.45
CA SER A 114 -0.16 1.89 -18.10
C SER A 114 0.95 2.41 -17.20
N ARG A 115 0.68 3.43 -16.39
CA ARG A 115 1.64 4.01 -15.44
C ARG A 115 2.03 3.03 -14.34
N TYR A 116 1.05 2.33 -13.76
CA TYR A 116 1.25 1.54 -12.54
C TYR A 116 1.38 0.03 -12.77
N VAL A 117 0.54 -0.56 -13.63
CA VAL A 117 0.38 -2.02 -13.69
C VAL A 117 1.58 -2.71 -14.35
N GLY A 118 2.09 -2.18 -15.46
CA GLY A 118 3.23 -2.79 -16.16
C GLY A 118 4.49 -2.90 -15.28
N PRO A 119 4.95 -1.80 -14.64
CA PRO A 119 6.06 -1.85 -13.68
C PRO A 119 5.79 -2.78 -12.49
N LEU A 120 4.57 -2.76 -11.94
CA LEU A 120 4.20 -3.60 -10.80
C LEU A 120 4.27 -5.10 -11.14
N LEU A 121 3.73 -5.51 -12.30
CA LEU A 121 3.80 -6.90 -12.75
C LEU A 121 5.23 -7.40 -12.92
N ARG A 122 6.15 -6.56 -13.40
CA ARG A 122 7.57 -6.93 -13.45
C ARG A 122 8.11 -7.17 -12.04
N ARG A 123 7.84 -6.26 -11.11
CA ARG A 123 8.31 -6.37 -9.72
C ARG A 123 7.78 -7.61 -9.00
N MET A 124 6.54 -8.04 -9.29
CA MET A 124 5.95 -9.24 -8.70
C MET A 124 6.58 -10.56 -9.18
N ASN A 125 7.35 -10.52 -10.28
CA ASN A 125 7.98 -11.70 -10.89
C ASN A 125 9.50 -11.78 -10.63
N HIS A 126 10.05 -10.87 -9.84
CA HIS A 126 11.47 -10.79 -9.48
C HIS A 126 11.64 -10.87 -7.96
#